data_AF-A0A081BSU4-F1
#
_entry.id   AF-A0A081BSU4-F1
#
_cell.length_a   1.000
_cell.length_b   1.000
_cell.length_c   1.000
_cell.angle_alpha   90.00
_cell.angle_beta   90.00
_cell.angle_gamma   90.00
#
_symmetry.space_group_name_H-M   'P 1'
#
loop_
_entity.id
_entity.type
_entity.pdbx_description
1 polymer ?
#
loop_
_entity_poly.entity_id
_entity_poly.type
_entity_poly.pdbx_seq_one_letter_code
_entity_poly.pdbx_strand_id
1 'polypeptide(L)'
;MSMLLHVFHMQTDDHNEGENNVSKQRPTTVKASKLAAFLEKHTNEPVNVAIHKKGITLDIHGEIHTHDNQFWITNGNAKTIIQLKPGGSWFSRIFSWPDHDYDMSVTIMVSGDTVASLTFPVKSNEKLPCQLSK
;
A
#
# COMPACT_ATOMS: atom_id res chain seq x y z
N MET A 1 -44.56 27.54 -27.02
CA MET A 1 -43.53 26.55 -26.66
C MET A 1 -42.44 27.25 -25.88
N SER A 2 -42.41 27.07 -24.56
CA SER A 2 -41.36 27.55 -23.67
C SER A 2 -41.25 26.52 -22.54
N MET A 3 -40.08 25.90 -22.41
CA MET A 3 -39.79 24.96 -21.31
C MET A 3 -39.25 25.76 -20.12
N LEU A 4 -39.99 25.72 -19.02
CA LEU A 4 -39.60 26.28 -17.74
C LEU A 4 -38.66 25.32 -17.01
N LEU A 5 -37.50 25.86 -16.63
CA LEU A 5 -36.43 25.23 -15.88
C LEU A 5 -36.87 25.09 -14.40
N HIS A 6 -36.98 23.88 -13.86
CA HIS A 6 -37.14 23.67 -12.43
C HIS A 6 -35.76 23.69 -11.75
N VAL A 7 -35.50 24.75 -10.99
CA VAL A 7 -34.40 24.85 -10.03
C VAL A 7 -34.92 24.34 -8.70
N PHE A 8 -34.37 23.23 -8.21
CA PHE A 8 -34.58 22.78 -6.83
C PHE A 8 -33.59 23.51 -5.91
N HIS A 9 -34.09 24.42 -5.08
CA HIS A 9 -33.45 24.82 -3.84
C HIS A 9 -33.70 23.70 -2.81
N MET A 10 -32.65 23.08 -2.30
CA MET A 10 -32.70 22.43 -0.99
C MET A 10 -31.80 23.21 -0.04
N GLN A 11 -32.45 23.99 0.83
CA GLN A 11 -31.94 24.34 2.14
C GLN A 11 -31.84 23.05 2.95
N THR A 12 -30.67 22.77 3.50
CA THR A 12 -30.52 21.79 4.57
C THR A 12 -30.23 22.56 5.85
N ASP A 13 -31.17 22.47 6.78
CA ASP A 13 -31.10 23.05 8.11
C ASP A 13 -29.93 22.49 8.92
N ASP A 14 -29.27 23.40 9.64
CA ASP A 14 -28.31 23.17 10.70
C ASP A 14 -28.98 22.52 11.92
N HIS A 15 -28.63 21.28 12.24
CA HIS A 15 -28.30 20.79 13.59
C HIS A 15 -28.19 19.26 13.57
N ASN A 16 -26.96 18.75 13.67
CA ASN A 16 -26.75 17.53 14.44
C ASN A 16 -25.30 17.52 14.95
N GLU A 17 -25.17 17.94 16.21
CA GLU A 17 -24.05 17.64 17.06
C GLU A 17 -23.92 16.13 17.18
N GLY A 18 -22.90 15.60 16.52
CA GLY A 18 -22.47 14.24 16.61
C GLY A 18 -21.05 14.20 16.12
N GLU A 19 -20.12 14.67 16.96
CA GLU A 19 -18.69 14.40 16.82
C GLU A 19 -18.47 12.89 16.83
N ASN A 20 -18.72 12.24 15.69
CA ASN A 20 -18.04 11.02 15.34
C ASN A 20 -16.57 11.39 15.22
N ASN A 21 -15.86 11.20 16.32
CA ASN A 21 -14.41 11.18 16.41
C ASN A 21 -13.91 10.03 15.54
N VAL A 22 -14.03 10.18 14.22
CA VAL A 22 -13.35 9.34 13.24
C VAL A 22 -11.89 9.69 13.42
N SER A 23 -11.21 8.92 14.28
CA SER A 23 -9.79 9.04 14.49
C SER A 23 -9.14 8.96 13.11
N LYS A 24 -8.74 10.11 12.56
CA LYS A 24 -7.93 10.17 11.34
C LYS A 24 -6.61 9.49 11.69
N GLN A 25 -6.55 8.18 11.51
CA GLN A 25 -5.34 7.42 11.72
C GLN A 25 -4.30 7.98 10.74
N ARG A 26 -3.30 8.65 11.31
CA ARG A 26 -2.21 9.21 10.52
C ARG A 26 -1.52 8.05 9.80
N PRO A 27 -1.24 8.17 8.49
CA PRO A 27 -0.51 7.14 7.76
C PRO A 27 0.81 6.84 8.47
N THR A 28 1.00 5.58 8.85
CA THR A 28 2.24 5.15 9.51
C THR A 28 3.27 4.91 8.43
N THR A 29 4.38 5.64 8.47
CA THR A 29 5.41 5.48 7.45
C THR A 29 6.42 4.42 7.86
N VAL A 30 6.61 3.40 7.03
CA VAL A 30 7.54 2.29 7.26
C VAL A 30 8.74 2.45 6.33
N LYS A 31 9.96 2.24 6.83
CA LYS A 31 11.14 2.21 5.96
C LYS A 31 11.10 0.98 5.06
N ALA A 32 11.57 1.06 3.81
CA ALA A 32 11.63 -0.10 2.92
C ALA A 32 12.35 -1.30 3.58
N SER A 33 13.48 -1.06 4.27
CA SER A 33 14.20 -2.09 5.05
C SER A 33 13.39 -2.76 6.16
N LYS A 34 12.32 -2.13 6.65
CA LYS A 34 11.44 -2.63 7.71
C LYS A 34 10.10 -3.14 7.19
N LEU A 35 9.88 -3.15 5.88
CA LEU A 35 8.60 -3.54 5.30
C LEU A 35 8.26 -5.00 5.62
N ALA A 36 9.22 -5.92 5.48
CA ALA A 36 9.01 -7.33 5.82
C ALA A 36 8.59 -7.51 7.29
N ALA A 37 9.33 -6.90 8.22
CA ALA A 37 9.01 -6.95 9.65
C ALA A 37 7.64 -6.32 9.98
N PHE A 38 7.25 -5.26 9.26
CA PHE A 38 5.92 -4.67 9.39
C PHE A 38 4.83 -5.64 8.91
N LEU A 39 4.97 -6.22 7.72
CA LEU A 39 3.99 -7.16 7.18
C LEU A 39 3.86 -8.41 8.07
N GLU A 40 4.99 -8.94 8.56
CA GLU A 40 5.01 -10.08 9.48
C GLU A 40 4.24 -9.79 10.77
N LYS A 41 4.49 -8.63 11.39
CA LYS A 41 3.82 -8.22 12.63
C LYS A 41 2.30 -8.09 12.48
N HIS A 42 1.83 -7.75 11.28
CA HIS A 42 0.43 -7.48 10.96
C HIS A 42 -0.20 -8.58 10.09
N THR A 43 0.32 -9.82 10.18
CA THR A 43 -0.28 -10.97 9.51
C THR A 43 -1.70 -11.21 10.03
N ASN A 44 -2.63 -11.51 9.12
CA ASN A 44 -4.08 -11.64 9.32
C ASN A 44 -4.78 -10.32 9.74
N GLU A 45 -4.14 -9.18 9.50
CA GLU A 45 -4.77 -7.87 9.66
C GLU A 45 -5.01 -7.21 8.28
N PRO A 46 -6.12 -6.47 8.13
CA PRO A 46 -6.35 -5.64 6.95
C PRO A 46 -5.38 -4.45 6.91
N VAL A 47 -4.75 -4.27 5.77
CA VAL A 47 -3.76 -3.23 5.50
C VAL A 47 -4.10 -2.48 4.22
N ASN A 48 -3.75 -1.20 4.21
CA ASN A 48 -3.61 -0.38 3.03
C ASN A 48 -2.13 0.04 2.88
N VAL A 49 -1.45 -0.51 1.89
CA VAL A 49 -0.06 -0.17 1.57
C VAL A 49 -0.05 0.73 0.35
N ALA A 50 0.43 1.95 0.53
CA ALA A 50 0.55 2.93 -0.55
C ALA A 50 2.03 3.07 -0.95
N ILE A 51 2.30 2.99 -2.24
CA ILE A 51 3.64 3.14 -2.82
C ILE A 51 3.58 4.23 -3.87
N HIS A 52 4.23 5.36 -3.57
CA HIS A 52 4.33 6.50 -4.50
C HIS A 52 5.77 6.66 -4.96
N LYS A 53 6.04 6.45 -6.25
CA LYS A 53 7.37 6.62 -6.82
C LYS A 53 7.33 7.07 -8.28
N LYS A 54 7.87 8.26 -8.57
CA LYS A 54 8.16 8.79 -9.92
C LYS A 54 7.14 8.37 -11.00
N GLY A 55 5.89 8.78 -10.86
CA GLY A 55 4.82 8.51 -11.82
C GLY A 55 4.07 7.18 -11.62
N ILE A 56 4.49 6.37 -10.64
CA ILE A 56 3.77 5.17 -10.19
C ILE A 56 3.12 5.50 -8.85
N THR A 57 1.80 5.32 -8.78
CA THR A 57 1.05 5.27 -7.53
C THR A 57 0.38 3.92 -7.47
N LEU A 58 0.70 3.17 -6.42
CA LEU A 58 0.13 1.86 -6.18
C LEU A 58 -0.46 1.83 -4.78
N ASP A 59 -1.77 1.68 -4.70
CA ASP A 59 -2.51 1.52 -3.44
C ASP A 59 -3.00 0.08 -3.37
N ILE A 60 -2.50 -0.68 -2.39
CA ILE A 60 -2.80 -2.08 -2.20
C ILE A 60 -3.62 -2.22 -0.93
N HIS A 61 -4.88 -2.61 -1.07
CA HIS A 61 -5.76 -2.87 0.06
C HIS A 61 -6.09 -4.36 0.15
N GLY A 62 -5.94 -4.95 1.33
CA GLY A 62 -6.28 -6.35 1.57
C GLY A 62 -5.81 -6.87 2.91
N GLU A 63 -5.96 -8.17 3.14
CA GLU A 63 -5.48 -8.86 4.33
C GLU A 63 -4.08 -9.43 4.09
N ILE A 64 -3.18 -9.28 5.06
CA ILE A 64 -1.82 -9.81 4.97
C ILE A 64 -1.81 -11.30 5.31
N HIS A 65 -1.24 -12.11 4.44
CA HIS A 65 -0.96 -13.52 4.69
C HIS A 65 0.52 -13.81 4.44
N THR A 66 1.00 -14.89 5.05
CA THR A 66 2.35 -15.41 4.80
C THR A 66 2.23 -16.82 4.23
N HIS A 67 2.85 -17.07 3.08
CA HIS A 67 2.87 -18.39 2.42
C HIS A 67 4.24 -18.62 1.76
N ASP A 68 4.86 -19.77 2.00
CA ASP A 68 6.19 -20.12 1.47
C ASP A 68 7.24 -19.00 1.60
N ASN A 69 7.31 -18.37 2.78
CA ASN A 69 8.20 -17.22 3.07
C ASN A 69 7.94 -15.98 2.20
N GLN A 70 6.73 -15.83 1.64
CA GLN A 70 6.30 -14.66 0.90
C GLN A 70 5.10 -14.01 1.60
N PHE A 71 5.07 -12.67 1.59
CA PHE A 71 3.93 -11.91 2.06
C PHE A 71 2.95 -11.66 0.92
N TRP A 72 1.70 -12.05 1.13
CA TRP A 72 0.60 -11.87 0.21
C TRP A 72 -0.40 -10.88 0.80
N ILE A 73 -0.80 -9.86 0.06
CA ILE A 73 -1.92 -9.00 0.41
C ILE A 73 -3.09 -9.42 -0.46
N THR A 74 -4.15 -9.98 0.14
CA THR A 74 -5.29 -10.54 -0.60
C THR A 74 -6.55 -9.70 -0.43
N ASN A 75 -7.34 -9.60 -1.50
CA ASN A 75 -8.62 -8.92 -1.49
C ASN A 75 -9.56 -9.63 -2.48
N GLY A 76 -10.50 -10.42 -1.96
CA GLY A 76 -11.32 -11.30 -2.77
C GLY A 76 -10.48 -12.32 -3.53
N ASN A 77 -10.60 -12.34 -4.86
CA ASN A 77 -9.84 -13.21 -5.76
C ASN A 77 -8.50 -12.60 -6.24
N ALA A 78 -8.17 -11.38 -5.80
CA ALA A 78 -6.93 -10.72 -6.12
C ALA A 78 -5.87 -10.99 -5.03
N LYS A 79 -4.63 -11.21 -5.46
CA LYS A 79 -3.47 -11.43 -4.62
C LYS A 79 -2.33 -10.54 -5.07
N THR A 80 -1.77 -9.77 -4.16
CA THR A 80 -0.58 -8.95 -4.40
C THR A 80 0.61 -9.50 -3.63
N ILE A 81 1.72 -9.75 -4.31
CA ILE A 81 2.96 -10.22 -3.71
C ILE A 81 3.96 -9.07 -3.74
N ILE A 82 4.49 -8.69 -2.58
CA ILE A 82 5.55 -7.69 -2.46
C ILE A 82 6.84 -8.40 -2.04
N GLN A 83 7.90 -8.21 -2.82
CA GLN A 83 9.23 -8.74 -2.49
C GLN A 83 10.27 -7.63 -2.53
N LEU A 84 11.18 -7.65 -1.56
CA LEU A 84 12.37 -6.80 -1.52
C LEU A 84 13.59 -7.68 -1.76
N LYS A 85 14.25 -7.50 -2.90
CA LYS A 85 15.51 -8.17 -3.23
C LYS A 85 16.66 -7.20 -2.99
N PRO A 86 17.72 -7.56 -2.27
CA PRO A 86 18.86 -6.66 -2.11
C PRO A 86 19.54 -6.48 -3.48
N GLY A 87 19.67 -5.24 -3.93
CA GLY A 87 20.35 -4.90 -5.17
C GLY A 87 21.87 -5.16 -5.08
N GLY A 88 22.47 -5.53 -6.21
CA GLY A 88 23.93 -5.70 -6.34
C GLY A 88 24.47 -7.12 -6.08
N SER A 89 25.70 -7.35 -6.56
CA SER A 89 26.43 -8.62 -6.41
C SER A 89 26.82 -8.87 -4.95
N TRP A 90 27.01 -10.12 -4.55
CA TRP A 90 27.35 -10.47 -3.16
C TRP A 90 28.56 -9.66 -2.62
N PHE A 91 29.53 -9.36 -3.48
CA PHE A 91 30.68 -8.51 -3.14
C PHE A 91 30.33 -7.05 -2.85
N SER A 92 29.34 -6.46 -3.53
CA SER A 92 28.93 -5.07 -3.25
C SER A 92 28.16 -4.95 -1.93
N ARG A 93 27.55 -6.03 -1.43
CA ARG A 93 26.83 -6.04 -0.14
C ARG A 93 27.74 -5.93 1.09
N ILE A 94 29.00 -6.36 0.97
CA ILE A 94 29.98 -6.34 2.08
C ILE A 94 30.62 -4.94 2.19
N PHE A 95 30.74 -4.21 1.08
CA PHE A 95 31.37 -2.88 1.03
C PHE A 95 30.36 -1.72 1.08
N SER A 96 29.06 -1.95 0.87
CA SER A 96 28.03 -0.90 0.93
C SER A 96 27.49 -0.69 2.35
N TRP A 97 28.22 0.06 3.17
CA TRP A 97 27.70 0.71 4.39
C TRP A 97 27.18 2.11 4.01
N PRO A 98 26.03 2.65 4.50
CA PRO A 98 24.86 2.04 5.13
C PRO A 98 23.59 2.05 4.23
N ASP A 99 23.69 2.53 2.98
CA ASP A 99 22.56 2.63 2.06
C ASP A 99 22.54 1.42 1.10
N HIS A 100 21.82 0.37 1.53
CA HIS A 100 21.48 -0.72 0.63
C HIS A 100 20.34 -0.30 -0.29
N ASP A 101 20.58 -0.32 -1.59
CA ASP A 101 19.53 -0.26 -2.59
C ASP A 101 18.85 -1.64 -2.69
N TYR A 102 17.52 -1.63 -2.75
CA TYR A 102 16.69 -2.81 -2.94
C TYR A 102 15.98 -2.71 -4.29
N ASP A 103 15.78 -3.84 -4.95
CA ASP A 103 14.79 -3.95 -6.02
C ASP A 103 13.49 -4.44 -5.38
N MET A 104 12.47 -3.58 -5.36
CA MET A 104 11.12 -3.97 -4.95
C MET A 104 10.36 -4.47 -6.16
N SER A 105 9.90 -5.71 -6.11
CA SER A 105 8.97 -6.26 -7.07
C SER A 105 7.59 -6.37 -6.47
N VAL A 106 6.58 -5.86 -7.20
CA VAL A 106 5.17 -6.04 -6.88
C VAL A 106 4.52 -6.84 -8.01
N THR A 107 3.90 -7.95 -7.65
CA THR A 107 3.19 -8.81 -8.60
C THR A 107 1.73 -8.92 -8.19
N ILE A 108 0.82 -8.59 -9.10
CA ILE A 108 -0.62 -8.65 -8.89
C ILE A 108 -1.15 -9.84 -9.69
N MET A 109 -1.85 -10.73 -9.00
CA MET A 109 -2.49 -11.90 -9.56
C MET A 109 -3.99 -11.82 -9.34
N VAL A 110 -4.78 -12.25 -10.32
CA VAL A 110 -6.25 -12.35 -10.20
C VAL A 110 -6.65 -13.74 -10.65
N SER A 111 -7.36 -14.48 -9.80
CA SER A 111 -7.81 -15.86 -10.10
C SER A 111 -6.67 -16.83 -10.50
N GLY A 112 -5.45 -16.58 -10.03
CA GLY A 112 -4.26 -17.41 -10.34
C GLY A 112 -3.40 -16.89 -11.49
N ASP A 113 -3.90 -15.96 -12.31
CA ASP A 113 -3.15 -15.38 -13.42
C ASP A 113 -2.44 -14.10 -13.00
N THR A 114 -1.19 -13.91 -13.43
CA THR A 114 -0.46 -12.67 -13.24
C THR A 114 -0.98 -11.60 -14.21
N VAL A 115 -1.61 -10.55 -13.67
CA VAL A 115 -2.17 -9.44 -14.48
C VAL A 115 -1.23 -8.24 -14.56
N ALA A 116 -0.36 -8.07 -13.58
CA ALA A 116 0.65 -7.02 -13.59
C ALA A 116 1.87 -7.45 -12.77
N SER A 117 3.05 -7.09 -13.25
CA SER A 117 4.29 -7.22 -12.48
C SER A 117 5.17 -6.01 -12.76
N LEU A 118 5.63 -5.38 -11.69
CA LEU A 118 6.47 -4.18 -11.76
C LEU A 118 7.62 -4.33 -10.78
N THR A 119 8.81 -3.92 -11.20
CA THR A 119 10.01 -3.91 -10.37
C THR A 119 10.65 -2.55 -10.46
N PHE A 120 10.98 -1.95 -9.32
CA PHE A 120 11.64 -0.65 -9.27
C PHE A 120 12.63 -0.58 -8.12
N PRO A 121 13.73 0.18 -8.28
CA PRO A 121 14.73 0.34 -7.22
C PRO A 121 14.16 1.17 -6.07
N VAL A 122 14.51 0.86 -4.83
CA VAL A 122 14.06 1.52 -3.59
C VAL A 122 15.22 1.62 -2.62
N LYS A 123 15.41 2.77 -1.98
CA LYS A 123 16.49 2.92 -0.99
C LYS A 123 16.07 2.31 0.35
N SER A 124 17.02 1.74 1.11
CA SER A 124 16.79 1.20 2.46
C SER A 124 16.02 2.14 3.40
N ASN A 125 16.37 3.43 3.35
CA ASN A 125 15.80 4.50 4.17
C ASN A 125 14.57 5.17 3.55
N GLU A 126 14.15 4.74 2.35
CA GLU A 126 12.96 5.25 1.69
C GLU A 126 11.72 4.91 2.52
N LYS A 127 10.82 5.88 2.63
CA LYS A 127 9.69 5.90 3.53
C LYS A 127 8.43 5.54 2.74
N LEU A 128 7.85 4.39 3.03
CA LEU A 128 6.65 3.86 2.40
C LEU A 128 5.45 4.11 3.30
N PRO A 129 4.40 4.81 2.84
CA PRO A 129 3.18 4.97 3.62
C PRO A 129 2.43 3.63 3.75
N CYS A 130 2.22 3.20 4.99
CA CYS A 130 1.41 2.03 5.32
C CYS A 130 0.32 2.44 6.34
N GLN A 131 -0.92 2.05 6.07
CA GLN A 131 -2.05 2.25 6.96
C GLN A 131 -2.64 0.90 7.33
N LEU A 132 -2.98 0.70 8.60
CA LEU A 132 -3.79 -0.43 9.01
C LEU A 132 -5.25 0.02 8.92
N SER A 133 -6.08 -0.77 8.25
CA SER A 133 -7.51 -0.47 8.12
C SER A 133 -8.21 -1.06 9.34
N LYS A 134 -8.28 -0.33 10.46
CA LYS A 134 -9.09 -0.78 11.62
C LYS A 134 -10.58 -0.74 11.33
#